data_AF-A0A9J6FKB2-F1
#
_entry.id   AF-A0A9J6FKB2-F1
#
_cell.length_a   1.000
_cell.length_b   1.000
_cell.length_c   1.000
_cell.angle_alpha   90.00
_cell.angle_beta   90.00
_cell.angle_gamma   90.00
#
_symmetry.space_group_name_H-M   'P 1'
#
loop_
_entity.id
_entity.type
_entity.pdbx_description
1 polymer ?
#
loop_
_entity_poly.entity_id
_entity_poly.type
_entity_poly.pdbx_seq_one_letter_code
_entity_poly.pdbx_strand_id
1 'polypeptide(L)'
;MESNAQVVTDSVVNSTEAAGARNDSAMTNPIRCLPRNESTPSDEPNTLLLVNGTTLLQELTLPNNKTNTTAGHCVVVAFYSPYCNFCAKAAPYVNALPFGFPDLKFYAVDVVKSSHINMRYGLVAVPSILLFHNGRAVAKFNDSLVTMQGLITFISRHTGMSATHPLDPDYNGPLADLPLEYTDWVLISAWVFTIVCVVGVFLRSNLCKRMTASVQNAWREAQHQHQD
;
A
#
# COMPACT_ATOMS: atom_id res chain seq x y z
N MET A 1 -53.73 -39.63 46.50
CA MET A 1 -54.48 -40.29 45.42
C MET A 1 -54.19 -39.52 44.15
N GLU A 2 -53.78 -40.24 43.10
CA GLU A 2 -53.35 -39.78 41.77
C GLU A 2 -52.21 -38.71 41.69
N SER A 3 -51.27 -38.67 40.71
CA SER A 3 -51.16 -39.11 39.29
C SER A 3 -51.67 -38.04 38.28
N ASN A 4 -50.94 -37.61 37.23
CA ASN A 4 -49.54 -37.77 36.79
C ASN A 4 -49.20 -36.77 35.63
N ALA A 5 -47.91 -36.61 35.29
CA ALA A 5 -47.31 -36.29 33.96
C ALA A 5 -47.37 -34.88 33.30
N GLN A 6 -46.15 -34.34 33.04
CA GLN A 6 -45.64 -33.79 31.74
C GLN A 6 -46.26 -32.47 31.13
N VAL A 7 -45.64 -31.63 30.27
CA VAL A 7 -44.32 -31.59 29.56
C VAL A 7 -43.98 -30.15 29.00
N VAL A 8 -42.70 -29.85 28.66
CA VAL A 8 -42.17 -28.77 27.73
C VAL A 8 -42.58 -27.30 28.02
N THR A 9 -41.72 -26.39 28.52
CA THR A 9 -40.56 -25.65 27.92
C THR A 9 -40.85 -24.72 26.74
N ASP A 10 -40.55 -23.42 26.87
CA ASP A 10 -39.51 -22.74 26.04
C ASP A 10 -39.01 -21.41 26.69
N SER A 11 -38.24 -20.60 25.96
CA SER A 11 -37.21 -19.67 26.44
C SER A 11 -37.32 -18.24 25.89
N VAL A 12 -36.82 -17.24 26.66
CA VAL A 12 -36.52 -15.86 26.19
C VAL A 12 -35.35 -15.27 27.00
N VAL A 13 -34.47 -14.49 26.36
CA VAL A 13 -33.41 -13.65 26.98
C VAL A 13 -33.47 -12.22 26.45
N ASN A 14 -33.37 -11.22 27.33
CA ASN A 14 -33.08 -9.79 27.05
C ASN A 14 -32.82 -9.08 28.40
N SER A 15 -32.08 -7.97 28.55
CA SER A 15 -31.31 -7.12 27.62
C SER A 15 -29.85 -6.98 28.15
N THR A 16 -28.99 -5.96 27.98
CA THR A 16 -29.04 -4.57 27.47
C THR A 16 -27.61 -4.13 27.04
N GLU A 17 -27.27 -2.83 27.05
CA GLU A 17 -25.90 -2.25 27.10
C GLU A 17 -24.89 -2.76 26.04
N ALA A 18 -24.87 -2.28 24.79
CA ALA A 18 -24.89 -0.89 24.26
C ALA A 18 -23.53 -0.13 24.32
N ALA A 19 -22.62 -0.49 23.41
CA ALA A 19 -21.52 0.37 22.95
C ALA A 19 -21.63 0.56 21.42
N GLY A 20 -21.60 1.80 20.93
CA GLY A 20 -22.08 2.13 19.58
C GLY A 20 -21.09 1.88 18.45
N ALA A 21 -21.46 1.00 17.50
CA ALA A 21 -20.81 0.92 16.19
C ALA A 21 -21.32 2.05 15.26
N ARG A 22 -20.41 2.81 14.62
CA ARG A 22 -20.78 3.76 13.57
C ARG A 22 -21.13 3.00 12.30
N ASN A 23 -22.37 3.10 11.87
CA ASN A 23 -22.89 2.35 10.72
C ASN A 23 -22.80 3.20 9.43
N ASP A 24 -21.59 3.40 8.91
CA ASP A 24 -21.34 4.04 7.60
C ASP A 24 -21.66 3.09 6.42
N SER A 25 -22.88 2.55 6.46
CA SER A 25 -23.52 1.78 5.40
C SER A 25 -24.30 2.73 4.48
N ALA A 26 -23.57 3.60 3.79
CA ALA A 26 -24.12 4.28 2.62
C ALA A 26 -24.53 3.22 1.59
N MET A 27 -25.82 2.90 1.53
CA MET A 27 -26.37 1.80 0.72
C MET A 27 -26.56 2.23 -0.74
N THR A 28 -25.45 2.60 -1.39
CA THR A 28 -25.39 2.76 -2.83
C THR A 28 -25.50 1.39 -3.51
N ASN A 29 -26.38 1.27 -4.50
CA ASN A 29 -26.49 0.05 -5.32
C ASN A 29 -25.12 -0.32 -5.94
N PRO A 30 -24.78 -1.62 -6.05
CA PRO A 30 -23.51 -2.05 -6.61
C PRO A 30 -23.35 -1.60 -8.07
N ILE A 31 -22.12 -1.21 -8.40
CA ILE A 31 -21.73 -0.65 -9.68
C ILE A 31 -21.70 -1.79 -10.71
N ARG A 32 -22.46 -1.64 -11.78
CA ARG A 32 -22.53 -2.66 -12.84
C ARG A 32 -21.25 -2.66 -13.67
N CYS A 33 -20.39 -3.62 -13.39
CA CYS A 33 -19.22 -3.94 -14.20
C CYS A 33 -19.62 -4.77 -15.43
N LEU A 34 -19.03 -4.46 -16.58
CA LEU A 34 -19.01 -5.35 -17.74
C LEU A 34 -17.91 -6.41 -17.54
N PRO A 35 -18.14 -7.68 -17.95
CA PRO A 35 -17.12 -8.72 -17.92
C PRO A 35 -15.93 -8.40 -18.85
N ARG A 36 -14.83 -9.13 -18.68
CA ARG A 36 -13.62 -8.99 -19.50
C ARG A 36 -13.86 -9.54 -20.91
N ASN A 37 -14.12 -8.68 -21.88
CA ASN A 37 -14.17 -9.09 -23.30
C ASN A 37 -12.82 -9.66 -23.75
N GLU A 38 -12.85 -10.88 -24.28
CA GLU A 38 -11.69 -11.69 -24.72
C GLU A 38 -11.01 -11.15 -26.00
N SER A 39 -11.44 -10.01 -26.53
CA SER A 39 -11.02 -9.47 -27.83
C SER A 39 -9.65 -8.75 -27.84
N THR A 40 -8.86 -8.89 -26.78
CA THR A 40 -7.40 -8.63 -26.82
C THR A 40 -6.71 -9.94 -27.20
N PRO A 41 -5.99 -10.03 -28.33
CA PRO A 41 -5.44 -11.30 -28.80
C PRO A 41 -4.47 -11.91 -27.77
N SER A 42 -4.73 -13.17 -27.42
CA SER A 42 -3.84 -14.18 -26.84
C SER A 42 -2.47 -13.70 -26.32
N ASP A 43 -2.34 -13.62 -25.00
CA ASP A 43 -1.24 -14.23 -24.20
C ASP A 43 -1.19 -13.68 -22.76
N GLU A 44 -1.82 -12.53 -22.49
CA GLU A 44 -1.86 -11.90 -21.14
C GLU A 44 -2.78 -12.65 -20.15
N PRO A 45 -2.24 -13.32 -19.12
CA PRO A 45 -3.02 -14.10 -18.16
C PRO A 45 -3.88 -13.23 -17.23
N ASN A 46 -4.65 -13.85 -16.33
CA ASN A 46 -5.32 -13.16 -15.23
C ASN A 46 -4.32 -12.86 -14.12
N THR A 47 -3.50 -11.83 -14.29
CA THR A 47 -2.47 -11.37 -13.35
C THR A 47 -2.53 -9.84 -13.15
N LEU A 48 -1.69 -9.33 -12.24
CA LEU A 48 -1.62 -7.91 -11.90
C LEU A 48 -0.69 -7.17 -12.88
N LEU A 49 -1.22 -6.22 -13.65
CA LEU A 49 -0.45 -5.53 -14.68
C LEU A 49 0.29 -4.30 -14.11
N LEU A 50 1.62 -4.35 -14.05
CA LEU A 50 2.44 -3.19 -13.67
C LEU A 50 2.53 -2.22 -14.86
N VAL A 51 2.02 -1.00 -14.68
CA VAL A 51 1.96 0.01 -15.76
C VAL A 51 2.40 1.40 -15.30
N ASN A 52 2.89 2.19 -16.25
CA ASN A 52 3.23 3.60 -16.02
C ASN A 52 1.96 4.47 -15.96
N GLY A 53 2.03 5.62 -15.28
CA GLY A 53 0.89 6.54 -15.15
C GLY A 53 0.28 6.99 -16.48
N THR A 54 1.09 7.17 -17.53
CA THR A 54 0.61 7.50 -18.89
C THR A 54 -0.21 6.36 -19.50
N THR A 55 0.27 5.12 -19.40
CA THR A 55 -0.43 3.91 -19.86
C THR A 55 -1.74 3.71 -19.09
N LEU A 56 -1.74 3.90 -17.76
CA LEU A 56 -2.97 3.85 -16.97
C LEU A 56 -3.96 4.92 -17.42
N LEU A 57 -3.51 6.16 -17.64
CA LEU A 57 -4.38 7.24 -18.12
C LEU A 57 -4.94 6.94 -19.51
N GLN A 58 -4.19 6.29 -20.39
CA GLN A 58 -4.69 5.84 -21.70
C GLN A 58 -5.80 4.79 -21.55
N GLU A 59 -5.61 3.74 -20.74
CA GLU A 59 -6.64 2.72 -20.46
C GLU A 59 -7.88 3.32 -19.78
N LEU A 60 -7.71 4.27 -18.85
CA LEU A 60 -8.82 4.95 -18.17
C LEU A 60 -9.52 6.01 -19.04
N THR A 61 -8.88 6.52 -20.09
CA THR A 61 -9.45 7.56 -21.00
C THR A 61 -10.07 6.95 -22.27
N LEU A 62 -10.16 5.62 -22.37
CA LEU A 62 -10.84 4.94 -23.47
C LEU A 62 -12.28 5.49 -23.65
N PRO A 63 -12.77 5.68 -24.90
CA PRO A 63 -13.89 6.58 -25.22
C PRO A 63 -15.30 6.04 -24.90
N ASN A 64 -15.49 5.49 -23.70
CA ASN A 64 -16.79 5.05 -23.19
C ASN A 64 -17.61 6.23 -22.67
N ASN A 65 -18.36 6.87 -23.57
CA ASN A 65 -19.49 7.71 -23.19
C ASN A 65 -20.51 6.88 -22.39
N LYS A 66 -20.55 7.05 -21.06
CA LYS A 66 -21.68 6.69 -20.20
C LYS A 66 -21.58 7.23 -18.77
N THR A 67 -22.75 7.38 -18.15
CA THR A 67 -22.96 7.71 -16.73
C THR A 67 -22.70 6.51 -15.81
N ASN A 68 -22.42 6.76 -14.53
CA ASN A 68 -22.27 5.74 -13.48
C ASN A 68 -23.48 4.75 -13.40
N THR A 69 -24.66 5.17 -13.86
CA THR A 69 -25.93 4.41 -13.83
C THR A 69 -25.98 3.20 -14.78
N THR A 70 -25.06 3.08 -15.72
CA THR A 70 -25.06 2.03 -16.77
C THR A 70 -23.87 1.09 -16.63
N ALA A 71 -24.03 -0.16 -17.11
CA ALA A 71 -22.94 -1.11 -17.17
C ALA A 71 -21.73 -0.54 -17.93
N GLY A 72 -20.53 -0.71 -17.36
CA GLY A 72 -19.29 -0.12 -17.85
C GLY A 72 -18.06 -0.91 -17.41
N HIS A 73 -16.89 -0.63 -17.98
CA HIS A 73 -15.67 -1.34 -17.59
C HIS A 73 -15.25 -0.92 -16.18
N CYS A 74 -15.00 -1.92 -15.33
CA CYS A 74 -14.45 -1.76 -13.99
C CYS A 74 -12.97 -2.11 -13.99
N VAL A 75 -12.18 -1.31 -13.27
CA VAL A 75 -10.73 -1.47 -13.17
C VAL A 75 -10.31 -1.21 -11.73
N VAL A 76 -9.57 -2.13 -11.11
CA VAL A 76 -8.97 -1.92 -9.79
C VAL A 76 -7.51 -1.50 -9.97
N VAL A 77 -7.12 -0.41 -9.31
CA VAL A 77 -5.76 0.15 -9.41
C VAL A 77 -5.13 0.26 -8.03
N ALA A 78 -4.00 -0.40 -7.85
CA ALA A 78 -3.16 -0.29 -6.66
C ALA A 78 -2.03 0.71 -6.90
N PHE A 79 -2.14 1.89 -6.28
CA PHE A 79 -1.09 2.89 -6.29
C PHE A 79 -0.08 2.58 -5.17
N TYR A 80 1.17 2.35 -5.56
CA TYR A 80 2.23 1.87 -4.67
C TYR A 80 3.53 2.66 -4.87
N SER A 81 4.44 2.53 -3.90
CA SER A 81 5.84 2.94 -4.06
C SER A 81 6.72 1.72 -3.76
N PRO A 82 7.75 1.43 -4.58
CA PRO A 82 8.64 0.29 -4.35
C PRO A 82 9.48 0.43 -3.06
N TYR A 83 9.60 1.64 -2.51
CA TYR A 83 10.35 1.92 -1.28
C TYR A 83 9.48 1.80 0.00
N CYS A 84 8.18 1.51 -0.12
CA CYS A 84 7.25 1.55 1.03
C CYS A 84 7.02 0.16 1.63
N ASN A 85 7.41 -0.02 2.90
CA ASN A 85 7.21 -1.27 3.66
C ASN A 85 5.73 -1.70 3.76
N PHE A 86 4.79 -0.75 3.80
CA PHE A 86 3.34 -1.05 3.77
C PHE A 86 2.85 -1.48 2.38
N CYS A 87 3.45 -0.98 1.30
CA CYS A 87 3.16 -1.46 -0.05
C CYS A 87 3.67 -2.89 -0.23
N ALA A 88 4.89 -3.15 0.25
CA ALA A 88 5.53 -4.46 0.20
C ALA A 88 4.69 -5.53 0.95
N LYS A 89 4.26 -5.25 2.19
CA LYS A 89 3.33 -6.11 2.95
C LYS A 89 1.95 -6.30 2.29
N ALA A 90 1.48 -5.33 1.51
CA ALA A 90 0.23 -5.42 0.77
C ALA A 90 0.38 -6.14 -0.58
N ALA A 91 1.60 -6.25 -1.12
CA ALA A 91 1.86 -6.76 -2.46
C ALA A 91 1.32 -8.19 -2.70
N PRO A 92 1.58 -9.20 -1.85
CA PRO A 92 1.04 -10.54 -2.07
C PRO A 92 -0.48 -10.60 -1.96
N TYR A 93 -1.11 -9.62 -1.29
CA TYR A 93 -2.58 -9.53 -1.27
C TYR A 93 -3.15 -8.91 -2.54
N VAL A 94 -2.44 -7.96 -3.17
CA VAL A 94 -2.86 -7.34 -4.45
C VAL A 94 -2.58 -8.29 -5.63
N ASN A 95 -1.44 -9.00 -5.61
CA ASN A 95 -1.06 -10.00 -6.62
C ASN A 95 -2.12 -11.08 -6.83
N ALA A 96 -2.83 -11.50 -5.77
CA ALA A 96 -3.79 -12.60 -5.82
C ALA A 96 -5.21 -12.23 -6.28
N LEU A 97 -5.60 -10.95 -6.28
CA LEU A 97 -6.95 -10.51 -6.68
C LEU A 97 -7.39 -10.91 -8.11
N PRO A 98 -6.51 -10.89 -9.14
CA PRO A 98 -6.84 -11.30 -10.51
C PRO A 98 -7.36 -12.75 -10.61
N PHE A 99 -6.87 -13.66 -9.77
CA PHE A 99 -7.31 -15.06 -9.75
C PHE A 99 -8.73 -15.21 -9.20
N GLY A 100 -9.15 -14.34 -8.29
CA GLY A 100 -10.50 -14.36 -7.69
C GLY A 100 -11.56 -13.61 -8.49
N PHE A 101 -11.14 -12.61 -9.27
CA PHE A 101 -12.04 -11.72 -10.02
C PHE A 101 -11.61 -11.60 -11.50
N PRO A 102 -11.65 -12.70 -12.30
CA PRO A 102 -11.14 -12.72 -13.67
C PRO A 102 -11.85 -11.74 -14.63
N ASP A 103 -13.07 -11.31 -14.30
CA ASP A 103 -13.83 -10.29 -15.03
C ASP A 103 -13.28 -8.85 -14.86
N LEU A 104 -12.42 -8.62 -13.87
CA LEU A 104 -11.89 -7.30 -13.54
C LEU A 104 -10.42 -7.16 -14.01
N LYS A 105 -10.10 -6.00 -14.59
CA LYS A 105 -8.71 -5.62 -14.84
C LYS A 105 -8.06 -5.10 -13.55
N PHE A 106 -6.85 -5.57 -13.26
CA PHE A 106 -6.03 -5.12 -12.12
C PHE A 106 -4.74 -4.50 -12.61
N TYR A 107 -4.44 -3.29 -12.12
CA TYR A 107 -3.19 -2.59 -12.41
C TYR A 107 -2.45 -2.18 -11.14
N ALA A 108 -1.12 -2.21 -11.16
CA ALA A 108 -0.27 -1.58 -10.16
C ALA A 108 0.53 -0.43 -10.79
N VAL A 109 0.57 0.73 -10.12
CA VAL A 109 1.25 1.94 -10.64
C VAL A 109 2.18 2.55 -9.60
N ASP A 110 3.42 2.74 -10.00
CA ASP A 110 4.48 3.40 -9.24
C ASP A 110 4.22 4.92 -9.15
N VAL A 111 3.85 5.39 -7.95
CA VAL A 111 3.54 6.79 -7.66
C VAL A 111 4.77 7.71 -7.66
N VAL A 112 5.98 7.15 -7.52
CA VAL A 112 7.24 7.90 -7.49
C VAL A 112 7.60 8.32 -8.91
N LYS A 113 7.48 7.39 -9.87
CA LYS A 113 7.66 7.67 -11.31
C LYS A 113 6.50 8.46 -11.91
N SER A 114 5.30 8.36 -11.33
CA SER A 114 4.05 8.86 -11.93
C SER A 114 3.42 10.04 -11.16
N SER A 115 4.23 11.02 -10.71
CA SER A 115 3.80 12.11 -9.81
C SER A 115 2.51 12.86 -10.20
N HIS A 116 2.23 13.00 -11.50
CA HIS A 116 1.00 13.59 -12.03
C HIS A 116 -0.29 12.84 -11.63
N ILE A 117 -0.21 11.51 -11.46
CA ILE A 117 -1.30 10.65 -10.99
C ILE A 117 -1.71 11.01 -9.55
N ASN A 118 -0.73 11.34 -8.72
CA ASN A 118 -0.93 11.60 -7.29
C ASN A 118 -1.80 12.85 -7.09
N MET A 119 -1.51 13.91 -7.87
CA MET A 119 -2.34 15.12 -7.92
C MET A 119 -3.71 14.85 -8.57
N ARG A 120 -3.75 14.04 -9.64
CA ARG A 120 -4.98 13.76 -10.40
C ARG A 120 -6.04 13.02 -9.59
N TYR A 121 -5.64 12.14 -8.66
CA TYR A 121 -6.54 11.30 -7.86
C TYR A 121 -6.45 11.53 -6.33
N GLY A 122 -5.77 12.59 -5.88
CA GLY A 122 -5.69 12.94 -4.45
C GLY A 122 -4.97 11.89 -3.60
N LEU A 123 -3.89 11.29 -4.11
CA LEU A 123 -3.17 10.21 -3.43
C LEU A 123 -2.26 10.78 -2.33
N VAL A 124 -2.81 10.89 -1.12
CA VAL A 124 -2.09 11.38 0.08
C VAL A 124 -1.10 10.36 0.65
N ALA A 125 -1.35 9.05 0.48
CA ALA A 125 -0.54 7.98 1.04
C ALA A 125 -0.61 6.70 0.19
N VAL A 126 0.39 5.82 0.34
CA VAL A 126 0.46 4.51 -0.32
C VAL A 126 0.71 3.37 0.70
N PRO A 127 0.13 2.17 0.50
CA PRO A 127 -0.69 1.77 -0.65
C PRO A 127 -2.08 2.44 -0.66
N SER A 128 -2.57 2.81 -1.85
CA SER A 128 -3.95 3.25 -2.06
C SER A 128 -4.57 2.41 -3.16
N ILE A 129 -5.58 1.60 -2.84
CA ILE A 129 -6.35 0.84 -3.82
C ILE A 129 -7.62 1.61 -4.17
N LEU A 130 -7.83 1.91 -5.45
CA LEU A 130 -9.03 2.58 -5.96
C LEU A 130 -9.74 1.68 -6.97
N LEU A 131 -11.08 1.68 -6.92
CA LEU A 131 -11.94 1.12 -7.96
C LEU A 131 -12.33 2.24 -8.93
N PHE A 132 -12.17 1.97 -10.22
CA PHE A 132 -12.58 2.83 -11.32
C PHE A 132 -13.74 2.20 -12.10
N HIS A 133 -14.66 3.03 -12.58
CA HIS A 133 -15.74 2.67 -13.50
C HIS A 133 -15.80 3.70 -14.63
N ASN A 134 -15.75 3.25 -15.89
CA ASN A 134 -15.73 4.13 -17.07
C ASN A 134 -14.73 5.32 -16.92
N GLY A 135 -13.49 5.01 -16.50
CA GLY A 135 -12.42 6.00 -16.32
C GLY A 135 -12.49 6.85 -15.06
N ARG A 136 -13.56 6.77 -14.27
CA ARG A 136 -13.78 7.58 -13.07
C ARG A 136 -13.47 6.78 -11.82
N ALA A 137 -12.71 7.32 -10.89
CA ALA A 137 -12.58 6.76 -9.55
C ALA A 137 -13.96 6.82 -8.85
N VAL A 138 -14.46 5.67 -8.39
CA VAL A 138 -15.79 5.52 -7.80
C VAL A 138 -15.77 5.03 -6.35
N ALA A 139 -14.72 4.31 -5.95
CA ALA A 139 -14.49 3.93 -4.56
C ALA A 139 -13.00 3.88 -4.24
N LYS A 140 -12.66 4.07 -2.96
CA LYS A 140 -11.32 3.92 -2.41
C LYS A 140 -11.35 2.92 -1.25
N PHE A 141 -10.33 2.07 -1.16
CA PHE A 141 -10.10 1.21 -0.02
C PHE A 141 -9.64 2.05 1.19
N ASN A 142 -10.38 1.94 2.30
CA ASN A 142 -10.24 2.84 3.47
C ASN A 142 -9.88 2.12 4.78
N ASP A 143 -9.75 0.79 4.79
CA ASP A 143 -9.41 0.05 6.00
C ASP A 143 -7.95 0.31 6.41
N SER A 144 -7.68 0.31 7.72
CA SER A 144 -6.36 0.66 8.27
C SER A 144 -5.23 -0.32 7.89
N LEU A 145 -5.58 -1.52 7.43
CA LEU A 145 -4.65 -2.56 6.98
C LEU A 145 -5.19 -3.20 5.70
N VAL A 146 -4.35 -3.30 4.67
CA VAL A 146 -4.67 -4.10 3.48
C VAL A 146 -4.59 -5.58 3.87
N THR A 147 -5.69 -6.31 3.68
CA THR A 147 -5.79 -7.74 3.96
C THR A 147 -6.58 -8.45 2.87
N MET A 148 -6.39 -9.77 2.72
CA MET A 148 -7.16 -10.62 1.81
C MET A 148 -8.67 -10.37 1.90
N GLN A 149 -9.24 -10.55 3.09
CA GLN A 149 -10.69 -10.43 3.29
C GLN A 149 -11.20 -8.99 3.14
N GLY A 150 -10.40 -7.98 3.53
CA GLY A 150 -10.73 -6.58 3.31
C GLY A 150 -10.83 -6.25 1.81
N LEU A 151 -9.86 -6.70 1.00
CA LEU A 151 -9.85 -6.47 -0.44
C LEU A 151 -10.99 -7.19 -1.17
N ILE A 152 -11.27 -8.46 -0.82
CA ILE A 152 -12.42 -9.22 -1.34
C ILE A 152 -13.72 -8.49 -0.99
N THR A 153 -13.93 -8.15 0.29
CA THR A 153 -15.12 -7.42 0.77
C THR A 153 -15.27 -6.07 0.09
N PHE A 154 -14.18 -5.33 -0.13
CA PHE A 154 -14.17 -4.06 -0.83
C PHE A 154 -14.64 -4.21 -2.28
N ILE A 155 -14.13 -5.20 -3.03
CA ILE A 155 -14.56 -5.44 -4.41
C ILE A 155 -16.03 -5.86 -4.41
N SER A 156 -16.40 -6.90 -3.66
CA SER A 156 -17.77 -7.43 -3.62
C SER A 156 -18.81 -6.40 -3.19
N ARG A 157 -18.51 -5.54 -2.21
CA ARG A 157 -19.41 -4.45 -1.78
C ARG A 157 -19.67 -3.41 -2.87
N HIS A 158 -18.72 -3.16 -3.76
CA HIS A 158 -18.84 -2.12 -4.79
C HIS A 158 -19.22 -2.65 -6.18
N THR A 159 -18.87 -3.89 -6.55
CA THR A 159 -19.18 -4.47 -7.87
C THR A 159 -20.33 -5.49 -7.84
N GLY A 160 -20.64 -6.04 -6.67
CA GLY A 160 -21.58 -7.17 -6.52
C GLY A 160 -21.03 -8.53 -6.95
N MET A 161 -19.75 -8.62 -7.33
CA MET A 161 -19.10 -9.89 -7.72
C MET A 161 -18.59 -10.62 -6.47
N SER A 162 -18.76 -11.95 -6.42
CA SER A 162 -18.04 -12.80 -5.45
C SER A 162 -16.69 -13.19 -6.02
N ALA A 163 -15.69 -13.43 -5.16
CA ALA A 163 -14.50 -14.18 -5.57
C ALA A 163 -14.90 -15.62 -5.94
N THR A 164 -14.29 -16.18 -6.99
CA THR A 164 -14.58 -17.54 -7.49
C THR A 164 -14.24 -18.63 -6.47
N HIS A 165 -13.14 -18.43 -5.73
CA HIS A 165 -12.59 -19.35 -4.74
C HIS A 165 -12.01 -18.55 -3.55
N PRO A 166 -11.73 -19.19 -2.40
CA PRO A 166 -10.86 -18.61 -1.38
C PRO A 166 -9.53 -18.18 -2.01
N LEU A 167 -9.02 -17.01 -1.63
CA LEU A 167 -7.75 -16.49 -2.12
C LEU A 167 -6.68 -16.59 -1.04
N ASP A 168 -5.56 -17.20 -1.41
CA ASP A 168 -4.32 -17.17 -0.65
C ASP A 168 -3.38 -16.07 -1.19
N PRO A 169 -2.46 -15.52 -0.38
CA PRO A 169 -1.55 -14.47 -0.81
C PRO A 169 -0.48 -14.96 -1.80
N ASP A 170 -0.29 -14.24 -2.90
CA ASP A 170 0.68 -14.60 -3.95
C ASP A 170 1.99 -13.81 -3.84
N TYR A 171 3.00 -14.45 -3.27
CA TYR A 171 4.36 -13.91 -3.12
C TYR A 171 5.21 -14.00 -4.40
N ASN A 172 4.74 -14.70 -5.45
CA ASN A 172 5.47 -14.84 -6.72
C ASN A 172 4.95 -13.88 -7.81
N GLY A 173 3.85 -13.16 -7.52
CA GLY A 173 3.29 -12.16 -8.41
C GLY A 173 4.20 -10.94 -8.63
N PRO A 174 3.89 -10.10 -9.63
CA PRO A 174 4.84 -9.11 -10.15
C PRO A 174 5.02 -7.86 -9.27
N LEU A 175 4.22 -7.69 -8.21
CA LEU A 175 4.45 -6.68 -7.19
C LEU A 175 5.27 -7.29 -6.04
N ALA A 176 6.44 -6.72 -5.76
CA ALA A 176 7.39 -7.27 -4.79
C ALA A 176 6.94 -7.10 -3.32
N ASP A 177 7.19 -8.13 -2.52
CA ASP A 177 6.85 -8.23 -1.09
C ASP A 177 7.92 -7.64 -0.14
N LEU A 178 9.12 -7.36 -0.67
CA LEU A 178 10.18 -6.61 0.00
C LEU A 178 10.29 -5.17 -0.55
N PRO A 179 10.46 -4.15 0.30
CA PRO A 179 10.73 -2.80 -0.18
C PRO A 179 12.15 -2.69 -0.74
N LEU A 180 12.32 -1.95 -1.84
CA LEU A 180 13.64 -1.52 -2.29
C LEU A 180 14.25 -0.55 -1.26
N GLU A 181 15.56 -0.67 -1.04
CA GLU A 181 16.31 0.27 -0.22
C GLU A 181 16.73 1.49 -1.07
N TYR A 182 16.61 2.70 -0.52
CA TYR A 182 16.97 3.95 -1.22
C TYR A 182 18.14 4.64 -0.53
N THR A 183 19.32 4.57 -1.16
CA THR A 183 20.50 5.30 -0.72
C THR A 183 20.44 6.75 -1.22
N ASP A 184 20.14 7.69 -0.33
CA ASP A 184 20.17 9.11 -0.65
C ASP A 184 21.61 9.63 -0.74
N TRP A 185 22.16 9.59 -1.95
CA TRP A 185 23.51 10.08 -2.26
C TRP A 185 23.67 11.59 -2.04
N VAL A 186 22.58 12.38 -2.14
CA VAL A 186 22.63 13.83 -1.87
C VAL A 186 22.88 14.03 -0.38
N LEU A 187 22.15 13.32 0.48
CA LEU A 187 22.37 13.32 1.93
C LEU A 187 23.81 12.90 2.27
N ILE A 188 24.31 11.79 1.71
CA ILE A 188 25.70 11.34 1.92
C ILE A 188 26.70 12.43 1.52
N SER A 189 26.52 13.07 0.36
CA SER A 189 27.39 14.17 -0.08
C SER A 189 27.37 15.38 0.86
N ALA A 190 26.21 15.71 1.43
CA ALA A 190 26.05 16.80 2.39
C ALA A 190 26.73 16.50 3.73
N TRP A 191 26.67 15.26 4.22
CA TRP A 191 27.44 14.83 5.39
C TRP A 191 28.95 14.87 5.13
N VAL A 192 29.42 14.36 4.00
CA VAL A 192 30.85 14.42 3.62
C VAL A 192 31.33 15.88 3.53
N PHE A 193 30.58 16.76 2.86
CA PHE A 193 30.90 18.18 2.79
C PHE A 193 30.94 18.84 4.17
N THR A 194 29.94 18.56 5.01
CA THR A 194 29.87 19.08 6.40
C THR A 194 31.08 18.63 7.21
N ILE A 195 31.47 17.35 7.14
CA ILE A 195 32.65 16.81 7.81
C ILE A 195 33.93 17.48 7.29
N VAL A 196 34.09 17.65 5.98
CA VAL A 196 35.25 18.34 5.38
C VAL A 196 35.33 19.81 5.85
N CYS A 197 34.21 20.52 5.91
CA CYS A 197 34.16 21.89 6.45
C CYS A 197 34.50 21.93 7.94
N VAL A 198 33.93 21.05 8.77
CA VAL A 198 34.22 20.96 10.21
C VAL A 198 35.70 20.64 10.45
N VAL A 199 36.28 19.68 9.72
CA VAL A 199 37.70 19.35 9.79
C VAL A 199 38.57 20.52 9.34
N GLY A 200 38.24 21.19 8.23
CA GLY A 200 38.96 22.36 7.75
C GLY A 200 38.96 23.54 8.74
N VAL A 201 37.84 23.77 9.43
CA VAL A 201 37.73 24.76 10.50
C VAL A 201 38.48 24.31 11.76
N PHE A 202 38.39 23.03 12.14
CA PHE A 202 39.09 22.49 13.31
C PHE A 202 40.62 22.56 13.16
N LEU A 203 41.15 22.18 11.99
CA LEU A 203 42.58 22.24 11.67
C LEU A 203 43.11 23.68 11.63
N ARG A 204 42.29 24.65 11.17
CA ARG A 204 42.63 26.09 11.24
C ARG A 204 42.46 26.68 12.64
N SER A 205 41.62 26.09 13.48
CA SER A 205 41.36 26.55 14.85
C SER A 205 42.56 26.32 15.76
N ASN A 206 42.76 27.22 16.70
CA ASN A 206 43.78 27.06 17.75
C ASN A 206 43.49 25.85 18.66
N LEU A 207 42.30 25.23 18.60
CA LEU A 207 42.03 23.93 19.25
C LEU A 207 42.97 22.83 18.73
N CYS A 208 43.21 22.73 17.42
CA CYS A 208 44.10 21.69 16.88
C CYS A 208 45.52 21.85 17.44
N LYS A 209 46.04 23.09 17.52
CA LYS A 209 47.36 23.40 18.10
C LYS A 209 47.43 23.10 19.60
N ARG A 210 46.34 23.32 20.34
CA ARG A 210 46.25 22.98 21.77
C ARG A 210 46.18 21.47 21.99
N MET A 211 45.46 20.73 21.14
CA MET A 211 45.40 19.27 21.20
C MET A 211 46.74 18.63 20.87
N THR A 212 47.44 19.05 19.81
CA THR A 212 48.77 18.52 19.49
C THR A 212 49.77 18.80 20.60
N ALA A 213 49.79 20.02 21.16
CA ALA A 213 50.63 20.35 22.31
C ALA A 213 50.30 19.52 23.56
N SER A 214 49.01 19.26 23.84
CA SER A 214 48.59 18.44 24.98
C SER A 214 49.02 16.98 24.84
N VAL A 215 48.83 16.37 23.66
CA VAL A 215 49.28 15.00 23.38
C VAL A 215 50.81 14.91 23.44
N GLN A 216 51.51 15.89 22.88
CA GLN A 216 52.98 15.92 22.83
C GLN A 216 53.63 16.20 24.20
N ASN A 217 52.89 16.74 25.17
CA ASN A 217 53.30 16.82 26.57
C ASN A 217 53.05 15.49 27.30
N ALA A 218 51.83 14.95 27.22
CA ALA A 218 51.48 13.67 27.86
C ALA A 218 52.37 12.50 27.39
N TRP A 219 52.77 12.49 26.11
CA TRP A 219 53.72 11.48 25.59
C TRP A 219 55.12 11.64 26.19
N ARG A 220 55.56 12.88 26.47
CA ARG A 220 56.83 13.17 27.13
C ARG A 220 56.81 12.74 28.60
N GLU A 221 55.70 13.03 29.30
CA GLU A 221 55.44 12.60 30.68
C GLU A 221 55.46 11.06 30.80
N ALA A 222 54.85 10.35 29.85
CA ALA A 222 54.88 8.88 29.80
C ALA A 222 56.28 8.29 29.56
N GLN A 223 57.14 8.95 28.76
CA GLN A 223 58.53 8.48 28.56
C GLN A 223 59.36 8.55 29.85
N HIS A 224 59.17 9.57 30.68
CA HIS A 224 59.88 9.68 31.97
C HIS A 224 59.50 8.53 32.93
N GLN A 225 58.24 8.11 32.95
CA GLN A 225 57.75 7.00 33.82
C GLN A 225 58.24 5.59 33.42
N HIS A 226 59.00 5.47 32.33
CA HIS A 226 59.56 4.19 31.87
C HIS A 226 61.09 4.13 31.99
N GLN A 227 61.71 5.05 32.73
CA GLN A 227 63.16 5.18 32.83
C GLN A 227 63.70 5.30 34.27
N ASP A 228 62.81 5.18 35.26
CA ASP A 228 63.06 4.94 36.69
C ASP A 228 62.69 3.49 37.05
#